data_AF-A0A8H4XQK9-F1
#
_entry.id   AF-A0A8H4XQK9-F1
#
_cell.length_a   1.000
_cell.length_b   1.000
_cell.length_c   1.000
_cell.angle_alpha   90.00
_cell.angle_beta   90.00
_cell.angle_gamma   90.00
#
_symmetry.space_group_name_H-M   'P 1'
#
loop_
_entity.id
_entity.type
_entity.pdbx_description
1 polymer ?
#
loop_
_entity_poly.entity_id
_entity_poly.type
_entity_poly.pdbx_seq_one_letter_code
_entity_poly.pdbx_strand_id
1 'polypeptide(L)'
;MSAETFTAIDEKLSDLDPSTTNTESVLPTTIDNEPLPFWLVNVPRDQWPASCPEFLKEQSDKNIGILATPDEEYQWIGWERVKELVHDLKILFNDWPYGLEKGIVHLVIWTKFELEEDPATGLLTEAMWKKIDDYVERVFRSRVAADQVVWFKTWKSLKSIHAIEHFHVMLNHPDPEFIKEITNGDVPLVEKVTQGRAL
;
A
#
# COMPACT_ATOMS: atom_id res chain seq x y z
N MET A 1 26.75 50.03 -2.94
CA MET A 1 28.13 49.56 -2.70
C MET A 1 28.02 48.54 -1.58
N SER A 2 28.35 47.26 -1.71
CA SER A 2 28.96 46.49 -2.79
C SER A 2 28.51 45.04 -2.67
N ALA A 3 28.47 44.34 -3.81
CA ALA A 3 28.26 42.91 -3.92
C ALA A 3 29.51 42.15 -3.47
N GLU A 4 29.34 41.02 -2.78
CA GLU A 4 30.42 40.07 -2.54
C GLU A 4 30.36 38.95 -3.57
N THR A 5 31.48 38.81 -4.27
CA THR A 5 31.73 37.98 -5.44
C THR A 5 32.16 36.57 -4.99
N PHE A 6 31.51 35.54 -5.52
CA PHE A 6 31.94 34.15 -5.43
C PHE A 6 32.91 33.85 -6.59
N THR A 7 34.17 33.57 -6.28
CA THR A 7 35.20 33.02 -7.20
C THR A 7 36.14 32.20 -6.30
N ALA A 8 36.58 30.98 -6.58
CA ALA A 8 36.79 30.31 -7.85
C ALA A 8 36.73 28.78 -7.65
N ILE A 9 36.23 28.09 -8.66
CA ILE A 9 36.44 26.65 -8.90
C ILE A 9 36.86 26.53 -10.36
N ASP A 10 38.15 26.39 -10.62
CA ASP A 10 38.63 25.61 -11.77
C ASP A 10 40.12 25.26 -11.61
N GLU A 11 40.55 24.22 -12.34
CA GLU A 11 41.89 23.59 -12.39
C GLU A 11 42.21 22.47 -11.39
N LYS A 12 41.77 21.25 -11.72
CA LYS A 12 42.68 20.23 -12.27
C LYS A 12 41.89 19.01 -12.76
N LEU A 13 41.60 18.98 -14.06
CA LEU A 13 41.20 17.78 -14.77
C LEU A 13 42.25 17.53 -15.85
N SER A 14 43.24 16.69 -15.55
CA SER A 14 44.09 16.10 -16.58
C SER A 14 44.67 14.76 -16.08
N ASP A 15 44.40 13.74 -16.88
CA ASP A 15 45.13 12.47 -17.01
C ASP A 15 44.72 11.30 -16.12
N LEU A 16 43.65 10.60 -16.51
CA LEU A 16 43.57 9.13 -16.38
C LEU A 16 42.94 8.51 -17.65
N ASP A 17 43.72 7.65 -18.30
CA ASP A 17 43.49 6.90 -19.54
C ASP A 17 42.42 5.78 -19.35
N PRO A 18 41.58 5.44 -20.36
CA PRO A 18 40.41 4.61 -20.18
C PRO A 18 40.72 3.15 -20.52
N SER A 19 41.23 2.40 -19.55
CA SER A 19 41.17 0.93 -19.60
C SER A 19 41.58 0.38 -18.24
N THR A 20 40.62 -0.05 -17.42
CA THR A 20 40.70 -1.22 -16.53
C THR A 20 39.33 -1.45 -15.87
N THR A 21 38.65 -2.47 -16.37
CA THR A 21 37.71 -3.36 -15.65
C THR A 21 36.40 -2.75 -15.11
N ASN A 22 35.32 -2.98 -15.86
CA ASN A 22 33.99 -3.13 -15.29
C ASN A 22 34.03 -4.28 -14.26
N THR A 23 34.21 -3.93 -12.98
CA THR A 23 33.82 -4.81 -11.89
C THR A 23 32.32 -4.57 -11.70
N GLU A 24 31.50 -5.39 -12.36
CA GLU A 24 30.11 -5.53 -11.96
C GLU A 24 30.08 -5.94 -10.48
N SER A 25 29.68 -5.02 -9.64
CA SER A 25 29.38 -5.24 -8.22
C SER A 25 28.11 -6.07 -8.12
N VAL A 26 28.19 -7.36 -8.45
CA VAL A 26 27.11 -8.32 -8.17
C VAL A 26 27.33 -8.82 -6.75
N LEU A 27 26.55 -8.32 -5.79
CA LEU A 27 26.55 -8.83 -4.43
C LEU A 27 26.08 -10.29 -4.48
N PRO A 28 26.83 -11.26 -3.92
CA PRO A 28 26.44 -12.65 -3.95
C PRO A 28 25.22 -12.87 -3.07
N THR A 29 24.15 -13.47 -3.59
CA THR A 29 22.91 -13.74 -2.84
C THR A 29 22.94 -15.09 -2.07
N THR A 30 23.97 -15.91 -2.31
CA THR A 30 24.12 -17.27 -1.74
C THR A 30 25.59 -17.62 -1.48
N ILE A 31 25.86 -18.39 -0.43
CA ILE A 31 27.13 -19.10 -0.21
C ILE A 31 26.84 -20.59 -0.27
N ASP A 32 27.59 -21.36 -1.08
CA ASP A 32 27.48 -22.82 -1.14
C ASP A 32 26.05 -23.37 -1.37
N ASN A 33 25.23 -22.62 -2.12
CA ASN A 33 23.80 -22.86 -2.37
C ASN A 33 22.86 -22.72 -1.15
N GLU A 34 23.34 -22.19 -0.04
CA GLU A 34 22.50 -21.78 1.10
C GLU A 34 22.21 -20.27 1.06
N PRO A 35 20.99 -19.86 1.48
CA PRO A 35 20.64 -18.44 1.55
C PRO A 35 21.55 -17.74 2.56
N LEU A 36 22.03 -16.56 2.19
CA LEU A 36 22.83 -15.75 3.10
C LEU A 36 22.04 -15.45 4.39
N PRO A 37 22.72 -15.45 5.55
CA PRO A 37 22.09 -14.92 6.75
C PRO A 37 21.81 -13.42 6.54
N PHE A 38 20.69 -12.95 7.10
CA PHE A 38 20.16 -11.58 6.86
C PHE A 38 21.18 -10.45 7.05
N TRP A 39 22.18 -10.63 7.92
CA TRP A 39 23.21 -9.63 8.22
C TRP A 39 24.37 -9.57 7.21
N LEU A 40 24.34 -10.41 6.17
CA LEU A 40 25.33 -10.43 5.09
C LEU A 40 24.78 -10.01 3.72
N VAL A 41 23.46 -9.94 3.54
CA VAL A 41 22.81 -9.80 2.22
C VAL A 41 23.28 -8.57 1.44
N ASN A 42 23.37 -7.41 2.11
CA ASN A 42 23.79 -6.14 1.48
C ASN A 42 25.23 -5.73 1.84
N VAL A 43 26.04 -6.67 2.34
CA VAL A 43 27.43 -6.39 2.75
C VAL A 43 28.40 -6.96 1.69
N PRO A 44 29.30 -6.15 1.12
CA PRO A 44 30.37 -6.64 0.26
C PRO A 44 31.20 -7.75 0.94
N ARG A 45 31.60 -8.77 0.17
CA ARG A 45 32.25 -9.97 0.72
C ARG A 45 33.56 -9.70 1.46
N ASP A 46 34.29 -8.67 1.06
CA ASP A 46 35.51 -8.20 1.70
C ASP A 46 35.28 -7.56 3.09
N GLN A 47 34.02 -7.23 3.41
CA GLN A 47 33.62 -6.59 4.66
C GLN A 47 32.80 -7.50 5.59
N TRP A 48 32.68 -8.79 5.25
CA TRP A 48 31.91 -9.73 6.06
C TRP A 48 32.52 -9.92 7.46
N PRO A 49 31.76 -9.68 8.53
CA PRO A 49 32.23 -9.95 9.86
C PRO A 49 32.27 -11.47 10.11
N ALA A 50 33.20 -11.90 10.97
CA ALA A 50 33.37 -13.33 11.29
C ALA A 50 32.17 -13.94 12.03
N SER A 51 31.30 -13.11 12.60
CA SER A 51 30.07 -13.52 13.29
C SER A 51 29.03 -12.40 13.24
N CYS A 52 27.77 -12.73 13.52
CA CYS A 52 26.68 -11.76 13.59
C CYS A 52 27.03 -10.66 14.63
N PRO A 53 27.10 -9.38 14.22
CA PRO A 53 27.38 -8.27 15.13
C PRO A 53 26.40 -8.22 16.31
N GLU A 54 26.88 -7.84 17.49
CA GLU A 54 26.08 -7.85 18.73
C GLU A 54 24.78 -7.03 18.60
N PHE A 55 24.83 -5.89 17.93
CA PHE A 55 23.68 -5.01 17.71
C PHE A 55 22.61 -5.60 16.75
N LEU A 56 22.93 -6.68 16.03
CA LEU A 56 21.99 -7.41 15.18
C LEU A 56 21.49 -8.71 15.81
N LYS A 57 21.99 -9.08 17.00
CA LYS A 57 21.46 -10.22 17.74
C LYS A 57 20.09 -9.81 18.30
N GLU A 58 19.10 -10.70 18.16
CA GLU A 58 17.73 -10.52 18.67
C GLU A 58 16.91 -9.42 17.96
N GLN A 59 17.16 -9.20 16.67
CA GLN A 59 16.30 -8.35 15.85
C GLN A 59 14.90 -8.96 15.68
N SER A 60 13.88 -8.10 15.61
CA SER A 60 12.50 -8.52 15.29
C SER A 60 12.41 -9.12 13.88
N ASP A 61 11.43 -10.00 13.63
CA ASP A 61 11.18 -10.59 12.29
C ASP A 61 11.06 -9.53 11.20
N LYS A 62 10.47 -8.38 11.52
CA LYS A 62 10.37 -7.23 10.61
C LYS A 62 11.74 -6.67 10.23
N ASN A 63 12.60 -6.45 11.22
CA ASN A 63 13.93 -5.90 10.99
C ASN A 63 14.81 -6.90 10.23
N ILE A 64 14.70 -8.19 10.58
CA ILE A 64 15.37 -9.27 9.86
C ILE A 64 14.92 -9.27 8.39
N GLY A 65 13.62 -9.17 8.12
CA GLY A 65 13.10 -9.11 6.75
C GLY A 65 13.61 -7.91 5.95
N ILE A 66 13.67 -6.73 6.57
CA ILE A 66 14.21 -5.52 5.92
C ILE A 66 15.69 -5.72 5.55
N LEU A 67 16.50 -6.23 6.47
CA LEU A 67 17.94 -6.44 6.25
C LEU A 67 18.23 -7.61 5.31
N ALA A 68 17.35 -8.62 5.27
CA ALA A 68 17.46 -9.77 4.39
C ALA A 68 17.02 -9.49 2.95
N THR A 69 16.46 -8.31 2.66
CA THR A 69 16.06 -7.93 1.31
C THR A 69 17.27 -7.36 0.57
N PRO A 70 17.70 -7.95 -0.55
CA PRO A 70 18.76 -7.38 -1.37
C PRO A 70 18.46 -5.94 -1.76
N ASP A 71 19.45 -5.07 -1.74
CA ASP A 71 19.29 -3.67 -2.13
C ASP A 71 18.79 -3.56 -3.59
N GLU A 72 19.15 -4.51 -4.46
CA GLU A 72 18.61 -4.56 -5.84
C GLU A 72 17.11 -4.89 -5.90
N GLU A 73 16.58 -5.60 -4.90
CA GLU A 73 15.16 -5.92 -4.77
C GLU A 73 14.36 -4.81 -4.09
N TYR A 74 15.04 -3.81 -3.50
CA TYR A 74 14.37 -2.69 -2.88
C TYR A 74 13.68 -1.81 -3.94
N GLN A 75 12.35 -1.87 -3.97
CA GLN A 75 11.56 -1.01 -4.84
C GLN A 75 11.26 0.34 -4.17
N TRP A 76 11.74 1.41 -4.79
CA TRP A 76 11.39 2.77 -4.37
C TRP A 76 9.88 2.98 -4.46
N ILE A 77 9.27 3.31 -3.32
CA ILE A 77 7.86 3.67 -3.27
C ILE A 77 7.69 5.04 -3.94
N GLY A 78 7.15 5.06 -5.15
CA GLY A 78 6.85 6.29 -5.88
C GLY A 78 5.77 7.14 -5.21
N TRP A 79 5.70 8.43 -5.57
CA TRP A 79 4.82 9.39 -4.92
C TRP A 79 3.32 9.01 -4.96
N GLU A 80 2.84 8.46 -6.06
CA GLU A 80 1.44 8.01 -6.14
C GLU A 80 1.16 6.86 -5.17
N ARG A 81 2.11 5.93 -5.02
CA ARG A 81 1.98 4.86 -4.04
C ARG A 81 2.03 5.38 -2.60
N VAL A 82 2.84 6.39 -2.33
CA VAL A 82 2.81 7.09 -1.03
C VAL A 82 1.43 7.67 -0.77
N LYS A 83 0.84 8.41 -1.73
CA LYS A 83 -0.51 8.96 -1.61
C LYS A 83 -1.54 7.87 -1.29
N GLU A 84 -1.49 6.74 -1.98
CA GLU A 84 -2.37 5.60 -1.71
C GLU A 84 -2.21 5.06 -0.28
N LEU A 85 -0.98 4.89 0.19
CA LEU A 85 -0.70 4.36 1.53
C LEU A 85 -1.15 5.31 2.65
N VAL A 86 -0.98 6.61 2.44
CA VAL A 86 -1.38 7.61 3.45
C VAL A 86 -2.87 7.93 3.39
N HIS A 87 -3.58 7.61 2.31
CA HIS A 87 -5.01 7.88 2.21
C HIS A 87 -5.82 7.16 3.30
N ASP A 88 -6.80 7.86 3.88
CA ASP A 88 -7.55 7.36 5.03
C ASP A 88 -8.74 6.47 4.67
N LEU A 89 -9.20 6.58 3.42
CA LEU A 89 -10.31 5.82 2.88
C LEU A 89 -9.87 5.01 1.68
N LYS A 90 -10.44 3.82 1.49
CA LYS A 90 -10.20 3.02 0.28
C LYS A 90 -11.48 2.35 -0.17
N ILE A 91 -11.86 2.56 -1.43
CA ILE A 91 -13.04 1.94 -2.05
C ILE A 91 -12.54 0.74 -2.84
N LEU A 92 -13.03 -0.46 -2.49
CA LEU A 92 -12.65 -1.71 -3.13
C LEU A 92 -13.89 -2.50 -3.54
N PHE A 93 -13.74 -3.42 -4.49
CA PHE A 93 -14.77 -4.45 -4.67
C PHE A 93 -14.88 -5.32 -3.42
N ASN A 94 -16.09 -5.76 -3.10
CA ASN A 94 -16.25 -6.85 -2.16
C ASN A 94 -15.83 -8.16 -2.83
N ASP A 95 -14.77 -8.79 -2.30
CA ASP A 95 -14.27 -10.07 -2.81
C ASP A 95 -15.23 -11.25 -2.55
N TRP A 96 -16.16 -11.08 -1.60
CA TRP A 96 -17.22 -12.04 -1.27
C TRP A 96 -18.58 -11.36 -1.36
N PRO A 97 -19.03 -10.99 -2.57
CA PRO A 97 -20.32 -10.36 -2.74
C PRO A 97 -21.43 -11.35 -2.40
N TYR A 98 -22.60 -10.81 -2.03
CA TYR A 98 -23.78 -11.65 -1.87
C TYR A 98 -24.20 -12.23 -3.24
N GLY A 99 -25.13 -13.18 -3.24
CA GLY A 99 -25.78 -13.67 -4.46
C GLY A 99 -26.66 -12.59 -5.09
N LEU A 100 -26.03 -11.55 -5.64
CA LEU A 100 -26.66 -10.35 -6.16
C LEU A 100 -27.05 -10.53 -7.63
N GLU A 101 -28.06 -9.77 -8.05
CA GLU A 101 -28.43 -9.69 -9.46
C GLU A 101 -27.30 -9.10 -10.30
N LYS A 102 -27.23 -9.52 -11.57
CA LYS A 102 -26.26 -8.98 -12.52
C LYS A 102 -26.44 -7.47 -12.65
N GLY A 103 -25.35 -6.72 -12.48
CA GLY A 103 -25.34 -5.26 -12.56
C GLY A 103 -25.36 -4.56 -11.20
N ILE A 104 -25.62 -5.28 -10.11
CA ILE A 104 -25.39 -4.74 -8.77
C ILE A 104 -23.91 -4.87 -8.42
N VAL A 105 -23.27 -3.72 -8.16
CA VAL A 105 -21.87 -3.65 -7.74
C VAL A 105 -21.84 -3.51 -6.22
N HIS A 106 -21.12 -4.42 -5.54
CA HIS A 106 -20.93 -4.41 -4.10
C HIS A 106 -19.52 -3.93 -3.76
N LEU A 107 -19.43 -2.75 -3.15
CA LEU A 107 -18.17 -2.14 -2.72
C LEU A 107 -18.01 -2.22 -1.20
N VAL A 108 -16.75 -2.26 -0.77
CA VAL A 108 -16.34 -2.10 0.63
C VAL A 108 -15.52 -0.82 0.73
N ILE A 109 -15.93 0.06 1.63
CA ILE A 109 -15.23 1.31 1.92
C ILE A 109 -14.49 1.10 3.23
N TRP A 110 -13.18 0.95 3.14
CA TRP A 110 -12.29 0.84 4.29
C TRP A 110 -11.95 2.22 4.84
N THR A 111 -11.87 2.33 6.16
CA THR A 111 -11.49 3.55 6.86
C THR A 111 -10.47 3.26 7.95
N LYS A 112 -9.50 4.17 8.11
CA LYS A 112 -8.56 4.18 9.25
C LYS A 112 -9.22 4.69 10.54
N PHE A 113 -10.33 5.40 10.44
CA PHE A 113 -11.05 5.98 11.57
C PHE A 113 -12.10 5.02 12.13
N GLU A 114 -12.33 5.10 13.44
CA GLU A 114 -13.42 4.38 14.08
C GLU A 114 -14.77 4.97 13.67
N LEU A 115 -15.70 4.08 13.33
CA LEU A 115 -17.08 4.44 13.03
C LEU A 115 -17.88 4.39 14.34
N GLU A 116 -17.94 5.54 15.02
CA GLU A 116 -18.56 5.70 16.34
C GLU A 116 -19.98 5.15 16.40
N GLU A 117 -20.22 4.33 17.43
CA GLU A 117 -21.49 3.68 17.74
C GLU A 117 -21.97 4.08 19.14
N ASP A 118 -23.28 4.12 19.31
CA ASP A 118 -23.91 4.19 20.62
C ASP A 118 -23.64 2.88 21.39
N PRO A 119 -23.02 2.94 22.57
CA PRO A 119 -22.60 1.74 23.30
C PRO A 119 -23.77 0.92 23.88
N ALA A 120 -24.97 1.51 24.01
CA ALA A 120 -26.15 0.82 24.52
C ALA A 120 -26.91 0.07 23.41
N THR A 121 -26.91 0.62 22.18
CA THR A 121 -27.68 0.07 21.06
C THR A 121 -26.83 -0.64 19.99
N GLY A 122 -25.53 -0.32 19.91
CA GLY A 122 -24.63 -0.79 18.86
C GLY A 122 -24.89 -0.16 17.48
N LEU A 123 -25.79 0.83 17.40
CA LEU A 123 -26.06 1.59 16.18
C LEU A 123 -25.04 2.70 16.02
N LEU A 124 -24.79 3.14 14.78
CA LEU A 124 -23.99 4.34 14.54
C LEU A 124 -24.59 5.54 15.28
N THR A 125 -23.73 6.39 15.85
CA THR A 125 -24.20 7.68 16.37
C THR A 125 -24.81 8.50 15.23
N GLU A 126 -25.79 9.36 15.52
CA GLU A 126 -26.44 10.20 14.51
C GLU A 126 -25.41 11.05 13.73
N ALA A 127 -24.41 11.58 14.45
CA ALA A 127 -23.32 12.35 13.86
C ALA A 127 -22.46 11.49 12.92
N MET A 128 -22.14 10.26 13.28
CA MET A 128 -21.35 9.36 12.43
C MET A 128 -22.16 8.88 11.23
N TRP A 129 -23.44 8.53 11.43
CA TRP A 129 -24.35 8.19 10.34
C TRP A 129 -24.41 9.31 9.31
N LYS A 130 -24.60 10.56 9.77
CA LYS A 130 -24.62 11.74 8.89
C LYS A 130 -23.31 11.94 8.14
N LYS A 131 -22.15 11.76 8.80
CA LYS A 131 -20.84 11.86 8.12
C LYS A 131 -20.70 10.83 7.00
N ILE A 132 -21.15 9.60 7.23
CA ILE A 132 -21.13 8.55 6.19
C ILE A 132 -22.11 8.89 5.08
N ASP A 133 -23.33 9.31 5.41
CA ASP A 133 -24.34 9.63 4.41
C ASP A 133 -23.91 10.84 3.54
N ASP A 134 -23.36 11.89 4.14
CA ASP A 134 -22.80 13.05 3.41
C ASP A 134 -21.61 12.64 2.51
N TYR A 135 -20.78 11.69 2.96
CA TYR A 135 -19.72 11.12 2.13
C TYR A 135 -20.32 10.34 0.95
N VAL A 136 -21.33 9.51 1.19
CA VAL A 136 -22.00 8.73 0.15
C VAL A 136 -22.70 9.63 -0.86
N GLU A 137 -23.33 10.69 -0.38
CA GLU A 137 -23.95 11.73 -1.19
C GLU A 137 -22.93 12.34 -2.16
N ARG A 138 -21.80 12.80 -1.63
CA ARG A 138 -20.76 13.47 -2.42
C ARG A 138 -20.09 12.53 -3.42
N VAL A 139 -19.78 11.30 -3.02
CA VAL A 139 -18.96 10.38 -3.84
C VAL A 139 -19.79 9.58 -4.83
N PHE A 140 -20.94 9.06 -4.41
CA PHE A 140 -21.74 8.13 -5.21
C PHE A 140 -23.00 8.79 -5.78
N ARG A 141 -23.81 9.44 -4.95
CA ARG A 141 -25.09 10.03 -5.40
C ARG A 141 -24.91 11.26 -6.29
N SER A 142 -23.71 11.82 -6.34
CA SER A 142 -23.33 12.86 -7.32
C SER A 142 -23.25 12.36 -8.76
N ARG A 143 -23.14 11.03 -8.97
CA ARG A 143 -23.01 10.41 -10.31
C ARG A 143 -23.99 9.26 -10.55
N VAL A 144 -24.62 8.72 -9.51
CA VAL A 144 -25.60 7.64 -9.58
C VAL A 144 -26.90 8.12 -8.93
N ALA A 145 -28.06 7.77 -9.48
CA ALA A 145 -29.34 8.20 -8.92
C ALA A 145 -29.51 7.71 -7.47
N ALA A 146 -30.08 8.53 -6.59
CA ALA A 146 -30.15 8.23 -5.16
C ALA A 146 -30.90 6.94 -4.83
N ASP A 147 -31.90 6.55 -5.64
CA ASP A 147 -32.64 5.30 -5.53
C ASP A 147 -31.86 4.06 -6.02
N GLN A 148 -30.73 4.28 -6.69
CA GLN A 148 -29.78 3.25 -7.13
C GLN A 148 -28.56 3.10 -6.23
N VAL A 149 -28.50 3.85 -5.12
CA VAL A 149 -27.40 3.81 -4.15
C VAL A 149 -27.93 3.46 -2.76
N VAL A 150 -27.44 2.36 -2.20
CA VAL A 150 -27.69 2.01 -0.80
C VAL A 150 -26.38 1.75 -0.07
N TRP A 151 -26.31 2.12 1.21
CA TRP A 151 -25.15 1.85 2.04
C TRP A 151 -25.58 1.28 3.38
N PHE A 152 -24.74 0.45 3.97
CA PHE A 152 -24.97 -0.13 5.29
C PHE A 152 -23.66 -0.49 5.98
N LYS A 153 -23.69 -0.57 7.30
CA LYS A 153 -22.60 -1.09 8.12
C LYS A 153 -23.05 -2.36 8.83
N THR A 154 -22.27 -3.43 8.70
CA THR A 154 -22.52 -4.69 9.43
C THR A 154 -22.08 -4.54 10.89
N TRP A 155 -22.80 -5.21 11.80
CA TRP A 155 -22.61 -5.11 13.25
C TRP A 155 -21.26 -5.68 13.70
N LYS A 156 -20.65 -5.08 14.73
CA LYS A 156 -19.34 -5.49 15.29
C LYS A 156 -19.29 -6.97 15.74
N SER A 157 -20.42 -7.56 16.15
CA SER A 157 -20.49 -8.95 16.66
C SER A 157 -20.26 -10.06 15.62
N LEU A 158 -20.23 -9.73 14.33
CA LEU A 158 -19.91 -10.65 13.23
C LEU A 158 -18.50 -10.49 12.65
N LYS A 159 -17.69 -9.56 13.18
CA LYS A 159 -16.35 -9.27 12.66
C LYS A 159 -15.28 -10.14 13.36
N SER A 160 -14.52 -10.91 12.59
CA SER A 160 -13.35 -11.66 13.07
C SER A 160 -12.07 -10.82 13.23
N ILE A 161 -12.04 -9.59 12.69
CA ILE A 161 -10.93 -8.64 12.83
C ILE A 161 -11.48 -7.29 13.29
N HIS A 162 -11.15 -6.89 14.52
CA HIS A 162 -11.64 -5.65 15.14
C HIS A 162 -10.84 -4.39 14.76
N ALA A 163 -9.70 -4.54 14.08
CA ALA A 163 -8.80 -3.44 13.79
C ALA A 163 -9.15 -2.65 12.52
N ILE A 164 -10.08 -3.13 11.68
CA ILE A 164 -10.34 -2.53 10.38
C ILE A 164 -11.82 -2.22 10.19
N GLU A 165 -12.15 -0.93 10.28
CA GLU A 165 -13.51 -0.44 10.10
C GLU A 165 -13.84 -0.28 8.62
N HIS A 166 -15.08 -0.66 8.27
CA HIS A 166 -15.61 -0.54 6.93
C HIS A 166 -17.14 -0.47 6.95
N PHE A 167 -17.68 0.08 5.87
CA PHE A 167 -19.08 -0.02 5.51
C PHE A 167 -19.21 -0.43 4.04
N HIS A 168 -20.40 -0.87 3.66
CA HIS A 168 -20.70 -1.34 2.32
C HIS A 168 -21.50 -0.29 1.56
N VAL A 169 -21.23 -0.18 0.28
CA VAL A 169 -22.06 0.57 -0.68
C VAL A 169 -22.44 -0.39 -1.79
N MET A 170 -23.72 -0.42 -2.13
CA MET A 170 -24.23 -1.14 -3.29
C MET A 170 -24.76 -0.14 -4.31
N LEU A 171 -24.40 -0.37 -5.57
CA LEU A 171 -24.77 0.47 -6.70
C LEU A 171 -25.51 -0.38 -7.72
N ASN A 172 -26.66 0.10 -8.20
CA ASN A 172 -27.45 -0.60 -9.21
C ASN A 172 -27.12 -0.09 -10.62
N HIS A 173 -26.51 -0.93 -11.45
CA HIS A 173 -26.06 -0.62 -12.82
C HIS A 173 -25.25 0.69 -12.95
N PRO A 174 -24.18 0.89 -12.14
CA PRO A 174 -23.33 2.06 -12.29
C PRO A 174 -22.53 2.01 -13.60
N ASP A 175 -22.09 3.18 -14.06
CA ASP A 175 -21.13 3.28 -15.16
C ASP A 175 -19.80 2.57 -14.79
N PRO A 176 -19.32 1.59 -15.57
CA PRO A 176 -18.05 0.90 -15.31
C PRO A 176 -16.83 1.83 -15.22
N GLU A 177 -16.79 2.92 -15.99
CA GLU A 177 -15.66 3.86 -15.93
C GLU A 177 -15.65 4.64 -14.62
N PHE A 178 -16.84 4.98 -14.10
CA PHE A 178 -16.97 5.57 -12.77
C PHE A 178 -16.47 4.61 -11.68
N ILE A 179 -16.82 3.32 -11.76
CA ILE A 179 -16.34 2.32 -10.80
C ILE A 179 -14.82 2.22 -10.84
N LYS A 180 -14.24 2.13 -12.03
CA LYS A 180 -12.79 2.07 -12.22
C LYS A 180 -12.07 3.29 -11.64
N GLU A 181 -12.65 4.49 -11.81
CA GLU A 181 -12.12 5.74 -11.24
C GLU A 181 -12.08 5.68 -9.71
N ILE A 182 -13.22 5.38 -9.07
CA ILE A 182 -13.32 5.44 -7.61
C ILE A 182 -12.58 4.31 -6.89
N THR A 183 -12.39 3.16 -7.56
CA THR A 183 -11.63 2.04 -7.02
C THR A 183 -10.13 2.09 -7.38
N ASN A 184 -9.69 3.12 -8.12
CA ASN A 184 -8.34 3.24 -8.67
C ASN A 184 -7.91 1.98 -9.45
N GLY A 185 -8.83 1.42 -10.24
CA GLY A 185 -8.61 0.22 -11.04
C GLY A 185 -8.54 -1.10 -10.26
N ASP A 186 -9.04 -1.15 -9.02
CA ASP A 186 -9.24 -2.43 -8.34
C ASP A 186 -10.17 -3.35 -9.15
N VAL A 187 -9.94 -4.65 -9.02
CA VAL A 187 -10.76 -5.69 -9.67
C VAL A 187 -11.14 -6.76 -8.63
N PRO A 188 -12.32 -7.37 -8.73
CA PRO A 188 -12.76 -8.42 -7.81
C PRO A 188 -11.78 -9.61 -7.76
N LEU A 189 -11.63 -10.26 -6.60
CA LEU A 189 -10.77 -11.43 -6.44
C LEU A 189 -11.03 -12.54 -7.47
N VAL A 190 -12.29 -12.81 -7.82
CA VAL A 190 -12.64 -13.82 -8.83
C VAL A 190 -11.98 -13.54 -10.19
N GLU A 191 -11.81 -12.26 -10.55
CA GLU A 191 -11.11 -11.85 -11.75
C GLU A 191 -9.59 -11.90 -11.58
N LYS A 192 -9.05 -11.54 -10.40
CA LYS A 192 -7.62 -11.66 -10.08
C LYS A 192 -7.12 -13.09 -10.23
N VAL A 193 -7.88 -14.06 -9.73
CA VAL A 193 -7.58 -15.50 -9.83
C VAL A 193 -7.64 -15.98 -11.29
N THR A 194 -8.62 -15.50 -12.05
CA THR A 194 -8.76 -15.85 -13.48
C THR A 194 -7.64 -15.24 -14.33
N GLN A 195 -7.05 -14.12 -13.91
CA GLN A 195 -5.94 -13.43 -14.56
C GLN A 195 -4.53 -13.90 -14.11
N GLY A 196 -4.44 -14.88 -13.21
CA GLY A 196 -3.16 -15.46 -12.79
C GLY A 196 -2.26 -14.54 -11.94
N ARG A 197 -2.80 -13.48 -11.33
CA ARG A 197 -2.06 -12.69 -10.33
C ARG A 197 -2.09 -13.43 -9.00
N ALA A 198 -0.94 -13.95 -8.57
CA ALA A 198 -0.77 -14.55 -7.25
C ALA A 198 -0.96 -13.50 -6.14
N LEU A 199 -1.44 -13.97 -4.98
CA LEU A 199 -1.72 -13.20 -3.76
C LEU A 199 -0.50 -12.41 -3.27
#